data_AF-A0A482VUX5-F1
#
_entry.id   AF-A0A482VUX5-F1
#
_cell.length_a   1.000
_cell.length_b   1.000
_cell.length_c   1.000
_cell.angle_alpha   90.00
_cell.angle_beta   90.00
_cell.angle_gamma   90.00
#
_symmetry.space_group_name_H-M   'P 1'
#
loop_
_entity.id
_entity.type
_entity.pdbx_description
1 polymer ?
#
loop_
_entity_poly.entity_id
_entity_poly.type
_entity_poly.pdbx_seq_one_letter_code
_entity_poly.pdbx_strand_id
1 'polypeptide(L)'
;MGLGPVGGIEGKVNGIVAEVKIGFDTDKFQASLDEFHIINAGHISFHFNGNPLIDWLLNLLTEVVTTLLKDVILLITETIVSGGVQSAVDAINDIINGIINPTTTFVPRNVAVEILGAVMDTKN
;
A
#
# COMPACT_ATOMS: atom_id res chain seq x y z
N MET A 1 -35.72 25.54 7.99
CA MET A 1 -35.91 24.42 8.94
C MET A 1 -34.61 23.63 8.96
N GLY A 2 -33.78 23.85 9.98
CA GLY A 2 -32.46 23.23 10.14
C GLY A 2 -32.31 22.71 11.56
N LEU A 3 -33.13 21.72 11.91
CA LEU A 3 -33.15 21.06 13.23
C LEU A 3 -32.50 19.67 13.17
N GLY A 4 -31.48 19.51 12.32
CA GLY A 4 -30.61 18.34 12.38
C GLY A 4 -29.43 18.67 13.30
N PRO A 5 -29.07 17.80 14.26
CA PRO A 5 -27.84 18.00 15.02
C PRO A 5 -26.65 18.06 14.05
N VAL A 6 -25.98 19.20 14.03
CA VAL A 6 -24.71 19.37 13.31
C VAL A 6 -23.63 18.90 14.27
N GLY A 7 -22.99 17.78 13.95
CA GLY A 7 -21.95 17.19 14.78
C GLY A 7 -20.88 16.51 13.93
N GLY A 8 -19.69 16.39 14.50
CA GLY A 8 -18.54 15.75 13.87
C GLY A 8 -18.14 14.49 14.63
N ILE A 9 -17.47 13.57 13.95
CA ILE A 9 -16.89 12.37 14.57
C ILE A 9 -15.38 12.42 14.31
N GLU A 10 -14.60 12.44 15.38
CA GLU A 10 -13.15 12.34 15.34
C GLU A 10 -12.73 10.95 15.82
N GLY A 11 -12.04 10.18 14.97
CA GLY A 11 -11.50 8.87 15.31
C GLY A 11 -9.99 8.91 15.45
N LYS A 12 -9.45 8.32 16.51
CA LYS A 12 -8.01 8.15 16.71
C LYS A 12 -7.67 6.70 16.95
N VAL A 13 -6.66 6.19 16.26
CA VAL A 13 -6.11 4.84 16.45
C VAL A 13 -4.66 4.96 16.93
N ASN A 14 -4.30 4.23 17.99
CA ASN A 14 -2.92 4.19 18.49
C ASN A 14 -2.47 2.74 18.73
N GLY A 15 -1.24 2.42 18.32
CA GLY A 15 -0.60 1.14 18.64
C GLY A 15 -1.01 -0.02 17.74
N ILE A 16 -1.30 0.24 16.46
CA ILE A 16 -1.49 -0.83 15.47
C ILE A 16 -0.18 -1.62 15.34
N VAL A 17 -0.28 -2.95 15.40
CA VAL A 17 0.82 -3.87 15.14
C VAL A 17 0.41 -4.80 14.00
N ALA A 18 1.24 -4.83 12.96
CA ALA A 18 1.07 -5.71 11.82
C ALA A 18 2.25 -6.69 11.75
N GLU A 19 1.95 -7.93 11.37
CA GLU A 19 2.96 -8.90 10.97
C GLU A 19 3.05 -8.90 9.44
N VAL A 20 4.29 -8.89 8.95
CA VAL A 20 4.60 -8.84 7.53
C VAL A 20 5.60 -9.94 7.24
N LYS A 21 5.24 -10.84 6.33
CA LYS A 21 6.10 -11.91 5.86
C LYS A 21 6.47 -11.66 4.41
N ILE A 22 7.77 -11.46 4.17
CA ILE A 22 8.32 -11.20 2.84
C ILE A 22 9.08 -12.45 2.40
N GLY A 23 8.72 -12.98 1.24
CA GLY A 23 9.41 -14.07 0.56
C GLY A 23 10.41 -13.53 -0.46
N PHE A 24 11.44 -14.33 -0.73
CA PHE A 24 12.37 -14.06 -1.83
C PHE A 24 12.68 -15.36 -2.58
N ASP A 25 12.30 -15.41 -3.85
CA ASP A 25 12.59 -16.51 -4.77
C ASP A 25 13.94 -16.24 -5.46
N THR A 26 14.95 -17.05 -5.13
CA THR A 26 16.30 -16.93 -5.69
C THR A 26 16.42 -17.43 -7.12
N ASP A 27 15.52 -18.30 -7.56
CA ASP A 27 15.55 -18.84 -8.93
C ASP A 27 14.96 -17.83 -9.91
N LYS A 28 13.93 -17.08 -9.48
CA LYS A 28 13.28 -16.03 -10.28
C LYS A 28 13.78 -14.63 -9.99
N PHE A 29 14.56 -14.46 -8.92
CA PHE A 29 14.98 -13.16 -8.38
C PHE A 29 13.79 -12.22 -8.16
N GLN A 30 12.74 -12.73 -7.50
CA GLN A 30 11.53 -11.96 -7.20
C GLN A 30 11.25 -12.00 -5.70
N ALA A 31 10.99 -10.83 -5.13
CA ALA A 31 10.42 -10.67 -3.80
C ALA A 31 8.88 -10.79 -3.87
N SER A 32 8.28 -11.36 -2.84
CA SER A 32 6.83 -11.48 -2.68
C SER A 32 6.40 -11.04 -1.30
N LEU A 33 5.22 -10.45 -1.19
CA LEU A 33 4.54 -10.33 0.08
C LEU A 33 3.78 -11.64 0.29
N ASP A 34 4.32 -12.52 1.12
CA ASP A 34 3.74 -13.85 1.35
C ASP A 34 2.53 -13.77 2.28
N GLU A 35 2.63 -12.93 3.30
CA GLU A 35 1.57 -12.76 4.29
C GLU A 35 1.60 -11.34 4.87
N PHE A 36 0.43 -10.77 5.05
CA PHE A 36 0.23 -9.53 5.77
C PHE A 36 -1.03 -9.66 6.61
N HIS A 37 -0.92 -9.41 7.91
CA HIS A 37 -2.08 -9.39 8.78
C HIS A 37 -1.86 -8.45 9.97
N ILE A 38 -2.92 -7.75 10.38
CA ILE A 38 -2.89 -6.93 11.59
C ILE A 38 -3.10 -7.84 12.81
N ILE A 39 -2.04 -8.08 13.58
CA ILE A 39 -2.13 -8.88 14.82
C ILE A 39 -2.72 -8.09 15.99
N ASN A 40 -2.65 -6.76 15.95
CA ASN A 40 -3.23 -5.92 16.98
C ASN A 40 -3.73 -4.58 16.41
N ALA A 41 -5.02 -4.32 16.61
CA ALA A 41 -5.69 -3.06 16.27
C ALA A 41 -5.23 -1.85 17.09
N GLY A 42 -4.61 -2.11 18.25
CA GLY A 42 -4.34 -1.11 19.26
C GLY A 42 -5.62 -0.55 19.89
N HIS A 43 -5.54 0.69 20.38
CA HIS A 43 -6.67 1.40 20.96
C HIS A 43 -7.31 2.32 19.93
N ILE A 44 -8.60 2.11 19.67
CA ILE A 44 -9.43 2.98 18.83
C ILE A 44 -10.34 3.80 19.74
N SER A 45 -10.26 5.13 19.63
CA SER A 45 -11.09 6.07 20.38
C SER A 45 -11.88 6.93 19.42
N PHE A 46 -13.17 7.11 19.69
CA PHE A 46 -14.03 8.04 18.95
C PHE A 46 -14.48 9.16 19.86
N HIS A 47 -14.42 10.38 19.35
CA HIS A 47 -14.96 11.55 20.00
C HIS A 47 -16.07 12.14 19.11
N PHE A 48 -17.28 12.19 19.65
CA PHE A 48 -18.44 12.76 18.96
C PHE A 48 -18.62 14.19 19.44
N ASN A 49 -18.46 15.15 18.53
CA ASN A 49 -18.71 16.55 18.81
C ASN A 49 -20.18 16.86 18.48
N GLY A 50 -21.04 17.11 19.48
CA GLY A 50 -22.47 17.35 19.28
C GLY A 50 -23.24 17.85 20.52
N ASN A 51 -24.49 18.30 20.32
CA ASN A 51 -25.35 18.95 21.32
C ASN A 51 -25.55 18.10 22.60
N PRO A 52 -25.36 18.65 23.82
CA PRO A 52 -25.48 17.93 25.10
C PRO A 52 -26.86 17.30 25.38
N LEU A 53 -27.91 17.66 24.65
CA LEU A 53 -29.23 17.01 24.76
C LEU A 53 -29.26 15.57 24.20
N ILE A 54 -28.32 15.23 23.32
CA ILE A 54 -28.24 13.92 22.63
C ILE A 54 -27.12 13.07 23.26
N ASP A 55 -26.37 13.60 24.21
CA ASP A 55 -25.18 13.00 24.82
C ASP A 55 -25.48 11.65 25.49
N TRP A 56 -26.67 11.51 26.09
CA TRP A 56 -27.12 10.25 26.69
C TRP A 56 -27.42 9.15 25.65
N LEU A 57 -27.98 9.54 24.49
CA LEU A 57 -28.29 8.62 23.39
C LEU A 57 -27.02 8.30 22.58
N LEU A 58 -26.16 9.29 22.37
CA LEU A 58 -24.85 9.11 21.76
C LEU A 58 -23.95 8.22 22.61
N ASN A 59 -23.99 8.30 23.94
CA ASN A 59 -23.24 7.37 24.80
C ASN A 59 -23.67 5.91 24.63
N LEU A 60 -24.98 5.64 24.55
CA LEU A 60 -25.49 4.28 24.29
C LEU A 60 -25.14 3.79 22.87
N LEU A 61 -25.20 4.68 21.89
CA LEU A 61 -24.82 4.36 20.51
C LEU A 61 -23.31 4.25 20.35
N THR A 62 -22.51 4.96 21.14
CA THR A 62 -21.05 5.00 21.03
C THR A 62 -20.47 3.61 21.22
N GLU A 63 -20.98 2.79 22.13
CA GLU A 63 -20.46 1.44 22.35
C GLU A 63 -20.72 0.53 21.13
N VAL A 64 -21.93 0.58 20.57
CA VAL A 64 -22.32 -0.19 19.38
C VAL A 64 -21.58 0.31 18.14
N VAL A 65 -21.56 1.63 17.94
CA VAL A 65 -20.88 2.30 16.84
C VAL A 65 -19.38 2.06 16.93
N THR A 66 -18.76 2.14 18.11
CA THR A 66 -17.33 1.85 18.29
C THR A 66 -17.01 0.40 17.93
N THR A 67 -17.86 -0.54 18.31
CA THR A 67 -17.68 -1.96 17.95
C THR A 67 -17.76 -2.17 16.44
N LEU A 68 -18.79 -1.63 15.78
CA LEU A 68 -18.97 -1.77 14.33
C LEU A 68 -17.91 -1.00 13.52
N LEU A 69 -17.58 0.22 13.94
CA LEU A 69 -16.57 1.04 13.27
C LEU A 69 -15.17 0.51 13.49
N LYS A 70 -14.90 -0.20 14.59
CA LYS A 70 -13.60 -0.83 14.83
C LYS A 70 -13.27 -1.83 13.74
N ASP A 71 -14.20 -2.71 13.39
CA ASP A 71 -13.99 -3.71 12.34
C ASP A 71 -13.78 -3.03 10.97
N VAL A 72 -14.56 -1.99 10.66
CA VAL A 72 -14.41 -1.21 9.42
C VAL A 72 -13.07 -0.47 9.36
N ILE A 73 -12.66 0.17 10.45
CA ILE A 73 -11.38 0.89 10.52
C ILE A 73 -10.21 -0.07 10.42
N LEU A 74 -10.31 -1.25 11.03
CA LEU A 74 -9.29 -2.27 10.90
C LEU A 74 -9.15 -2.73 9.45
N LEU A 75 -10.26 -3.02 8.78
CA LEU A 75 -10.26 -3.42 7.37
C LEU A 75 -9.63 -2.34 6.47
N ILE A 76 -10.01 -1.08 6.67
CA ILE A 76 -9.45 0.05 5.91
C ILE A 76 -7.96 0.21 6.19
N THR A 77 -7.56 0.15 7.46
CA THR A 77 -6.15 0.24 7.87
C THR A 77 -5.34 -0.89 7.26
N GLU A 78 -5.85 -2.13 7.32
CA GLU A 78 -5.22 -3.31 6.73
C GLU A 78 -5.03 -3.14 5.24
N THR A 79 -6.05 -2.68 4.52
CA THR A 79 -5.99 -2.42 3.07
C THR A 79 -4.96 -1.35 2.72
N ILE A 80 -4.92 -0.24 3.45
CA ILE A 80 -3.98 0.85 3.19
C ILE A 80 -2.55 0.41 3.47
N VAL A 81 -2.31 -0.23 4.61
CA VAL A 81 -0.96 -0.64 5.02
C VAL A 81 -0.45 -1.79 4.14
N SER A 82 -1.27 -2.82 3.88
CA SER A 82 -0.90 -3.91 2.96
C SER A 82 -0.59 -3.39 1.56
N GLY A 83 -1.41 -2.47 1.02
CA GLY A 83 -1.17 -1.85 -0.27
C GLY A 83 0.15 -1.06 -0.32
N GLY A 84 0.49 -0.36 0.76
CA GLY A 84 1.77 0.33 0.89
C GLY A 84 2.96 -0.63 0.94
N VAL A 85 2.86 -1.73 1.70
CA VAL A 85 3.89 -2.77 1.76
C VAL A 85 4.05 -3.48 0.42
N GLN A 86 2.95 -3.84 -0.25
CA GLN A 86 2.97 -4.45 -1.57
C GLN A 86 3.66 -3.53 -2.58
N SER A 87 3.36 -2.23 -2.56
CA SER A 87 4.01 -1.25 -3.44
C SER A 87 5.53 -1.19 -3.21
N ALA A 88 5.99 -1.36 -1.96
CA ALA A 88 7.42 -1.42 -1.65
C ALA A 88 8.06 -2.72 -2.18
N VAL A 89 7.37 -3.86 -2.08
CA VAL A 89 7.81 -5.14 -2.67
C VAL A 89 7.90 -5.03 -4.20
N ASP A 90 6.90 -4.43 -4.84
CA ASP A 90 6.89 -4.21 -6.28
C ASP A 90 8.05 -3.30 -6.72
N ALA A 91 8.34 -2.24 -5.96
CA ALA A 91 9.50 -1.37 -6.23
C ALA A 91 10.85 -2.12 -6.11
N ILE A 92 10.98 -3.04 -5.13
CA ILE A 92 12.15 -3.91 -5.02
C ILE A 92 12.28 -4.80 -6.26
N ASN A 93 11.17 -5.41 -6.71
CA ASN A 93 11.14 -6.24 -7.90
C ASN A 93 11.53 -5.44 -9.15
N ASP A 94 11.06 -4.21 -9.30
CA ASP A 94 11.42 -3.34 -10.42
C ASP A 94 12.93 -3.05 -10.44
N ILE A 95 13.53 -2.79 -9.27
CA ILE A 95 14.98 -2.59 -9.15
C ILE A 95 15.75 -3.85 -9.55
N ILE A 96 15.33 -5.02 -9.04
CA ILE A 96 15.99 -6.29 -9.35
C ILE A 96 15.88 -6.60 -10.84
N ASN A 97 14.71 -6.41 -11.44
CA ASN A 97 14.49 -6.58 -12.87
C ASN A 97 15.36 -5.63 -13.69
N GLY A 98 15.55 -4.37 -13.25
CA GLY A 98 16.45 -3.43 -13.91
C GLY A 98 17.92 -3.84 -13.90
N ILE A 99 18.35 -4.60 -12.87
CA ILE A 99 19.73 -5.13 -12.77
C ILE A 99 19.90 -6.38 -13.63
N ILE A 100 18.92 -7.29 -13.61
CA ILE A 100 19.02 -8.61 -14.26
C ILE A 100 18.69 -8.54 -15.75
N ASN A 101 17.72 -7.71 -16.12
CA ASN A 101 17.36 -7.40 -17.50
C ASN A 101 17.72 -5.95 -17.80
N PRO A 102 19.01 -5.59 -17.84
CA PRO A 102 19.38 -4.24 -18.26
C PRO A 102 18.89 -4.08 -19.69
N THR A 103 17.89 -3.23 -19.92
CA THR A 103 17.32 -2.96 -21.26
C THR A 103 18.30 -2.26 -22.20
N THR A 104 19.60 -2.33 -21.94
CA THR A 104 20.65 -2.05 -22.90
C THR A 104 20.87 -3.30 -23.75
N THR A 105 20.28 -3.32 -24.94
CA THR A 105 20.87 -4.07 -26.05
C THR A 105 22.30 -3.58 -26.22
N PHE A 106 23.26 -4.35 -25.70
CA PHE A 106 24.66 -4.14 -25.99
C PHE A 106 24.86 -4.51 -27.46
N VAL A 107 24.72 -3.55 -28.37
CA VAL A 107 25.33 -3.67 -29.69
C VAL A 107 26.80 -3.31 -29.47
N PRO A 108 27.72 -4.29 -29.38
CA PRO A 108 29.14 -3.96 -29.30
C PRO A 108 29.47 -3.04 -30.49
N ARG A 109 30.12 -1.91 -30.21
CA ARG A 109 30.50 -0.87 -31.19
C ARG A 109 31.11 -1.45 -32.47
N ASN A 110 31.74 -2.60 -32.35
CA ASN A 110 32.37 -3.42 -33.38
C ASN A 110 31.36 -3.90 -34.43
N VAL A 111 30.17 -4.35 -34.02
CA VAL A 111 29.11 -4.87 -34.90
C VAL A 111 28.37 -3.73 -35.60
N ALA A 112 28.20 -2.57 -34.94
CA ALA A 112 27.61 -1.39 -35.57
C ALA A 112 28.47 -0.84 -36.73
N VAL A 113 29.80 -0.90 -36.61
CA VAL A 113 30.72 -0.48 -37.68
C VAL A 113 30.72 -1.47 -38.84
N GLU A 114 30.60 -2.78 -38.57
CA GLU A 114 30.54 -3.82 -39.61
C GLU A 114 29.24 -3.73 -40.43
N ILE A 115 28.10 -3.46 -39.78
CA ILE A 115 26.82 -3.24 -40.46
C ILE A 115 26.84 -1.93 -41.26
N LEU A 116 27.44 -0.85 -40.74
CA LEU A 116 27.59 0.39 -41.52
C LEU A 116 28.53 0.22 -42.72
N GLY A 117 29.61 -0.54 -42.56
CA GLY A 117 30.55 -0.85 -43.66
C GLY A 117 29.89 -1.67 -44.76
N ALA A 118 29.14 -2.73 -44.41
CA ALA A 118 28.43 -3.56 -45.38
C ALA A 118 27.31 -2.81 -46.13
N VAL A 119 26.69 -1.82 -45.50
CA VAL A 119 25.65 -0.97 -46.12
C VAL A 119 26.25 0.12 -47.02
N MET A 120 27.51 0.54 -46.79
CA MET A 120 28.20 1.51 -47.65
C MET A 120 28.87 0.86 -48.87
N ASP A 121 29.30 -0.40 -48.79
CA ASP A 121 29.92 -1.13 -49.92
C ASP A 121 28.88 -1.61 -50.96
N THR A 122 27.61 -1.67 -50.58
CA THR A 122 26.50 -2.05 -51.49
C THR A 122 25.96 -0.88 -52.32
N LYS A 123 26.56 0.32 -52.23
CA LYS A 123 26.11 1.54 -52.93
C LYS A 123 27.11 2.14 -53.94
N ASN A 124 28.17 1.44 -54.29
CA ASN A 124 29.10 1.89 -55.34
C ASN A 124 29.23 0.86 -56.48
#